data_AF-E9F768-F1
#
_entry.id   AF-E9F768-F1
#
_cell.length_a   1.000
_cell.length_b   1.000
_cell.length_c   1.000
_cell.angle_alpha   90.00
_cell.angle_beta   90.00
_cell.angle_gamma   90.00
#
_symmetry.space_group_name_H-M   'P 1'
#
loop_
_entity.id
_entity.type
_entity.pdbx_description
1 polymer ?
#
loop_
_entity_poly.entity_id
_entity_poly.type
_entity_poly.pdbx_seq_one_letter_code
_entity_poly.pdbx_strand_id
1 'polypeptide(L)' 'MGKVHGSLARAGKVKSQTPKVEPQEKSKVPKGRALKRLKYTRRFVNVTLTGGKRKVRIENAQPRHLEMGKDVLTTVA' A
#
# COMPACT_ATOMS: atom_id res chain seq x y z
N MET A 1 -9.43 -30.98 39.75
CA MET A 1 -9.49 -29.52 39.55
C MET A 1 -8.08 -29.00 39.34
N GLY A 2 -7.65 -28.92 38.08
CA GLY A 2 -6.25 -28.66 37.72
C GLY A 2 -5.91 -27.17 37.74
N LYS A 3 -4.64 -26.87 38.04
CA LYS A 3 -4.09 -25.51 38.08
C LYS A 3 -4.11 -24.91 36.65
N VAL A 4 -5.08 -24.05 36.38
CA VAL A 4 -5.18 -23.30 35.12
C VAL A 4 -4.10 -22.22 35.13
N HIS A 5 -3.04 -22.42 34.34
CA HIS A 5 -1.92 -21.48 34.29
C HIS A 5 -2.18 -20.38 33.25
N GLY A 6 -2.13 -19.13 33.73
CA GLY A 6 -2.24 -17.92 32.94
C GLY A 6 -3.37 -17.02 33.43
N SER A 7 -3.04 -15.81 33.89
CA SER A 7 -4.05 -14.80 34.19
C SER A 7 -4.55 -14.16 32.90
N LEU A 8 -5.87 -14.03 32.75
CA LEU A 8 -6.50 -13.33 31.63
C LEU A 8 -6.26 -11.80 31.65
N ALA A 9 -5.62 -11.29 32.70
CA ALA A 9 -5.40 -9.86 32.95
C ALA A 9 -4.60 -9.14 31.84
N ARG A 10 -3.86 -9.87 31.00
CA ARG A 10 -3.07 -9.30 29.89
C ARG A 10 -3.72 -9.47 28.51
N ALA A 11 -4.92 -10.03 28.43
CA ALA A 11 -5.63 -10.19 27.16
C ALA A 11 -5.88 -8.80 26.53
N GLY A 12 -5.57 -8.65 25.25
CA GLY A 12 -5.84 -7.43 24.50
C GLY A 12 -4.94 -6.21 24.78
N LYS A 13 -4.02 -6.27 25.76
CA LYS A 13 -3.14 -5.14 26.17
C LYS A 13 -2.48 -4.41 24.99
N VAL A 14 -1.96 -5.15 24.03
CA VAL A 14 -1.19 -4.56 22.92
C VAL A 14 -2.09 -3.77 21.97
N LYS A 15 -3.29 -4.27 21.66
CA LYS A 15 -4.24 -3.61 20.75
C LYS A 15 -4.85 -2.34 21.35
N SER A 16 -5.03 -2.29 22.67
CA SER A 16 -5.53 -1.08 23.35
C SER A 16 -4.44 -0.03 23.59
N GLN A 17 -3.18 -0.45 23.69
CA GLN A 17 -2.05 0.47 23.86
C GLN A 17 -1.63 1.18 22.57
N THR A 18 -1.85 0.57 21.40
CA THR A 18 -1.48 1.20 20.12
C THR A 18 -2.38 2.40 19.79
N PRO A 19 -1.81 3.53 19.31
CA PRO A 19 -2.60 4.66 18.88
C PRO A 19 -3.54 4.26 17.74
N LYS A 20 -4.80 4.70 17.82
CA LYS A 20 -5.78 4.43 16.76
C LYS A 20 -5.46 5.31 15.56
N VAL A 21 -5.02 4.69 14.47
CA VAL A 21 -4.80 5.37 13.18
C VAL A 21 -5.99 5.12 12.28
N GLU A 22 -6.63 6.20 11.83
CA GLU A 22 -7.73 6.14 10.86
C GLU A 22 -7.19 5.86 9.44
N PRO A 23 -7.92 5.09 8.63
CA PRO A 23 -7.49 4.79 7.27
C PRO A 23 -7.53 6.04 6.40
N GLN A 24 -6.41 6.36 5.75
CA GLN A 24 -6.38 7.42 4.75
C GLN A 24 -7.30 7.08 3.57
N GLU A 25 -8.10 8.06 3.12
CA GLU A 25 -8.89 7.95 1.91
C GLU A 25 -7.98 7.77 0.69
N LYS A 26 -8.17 6.66 -0.03
CA LYS A 26 -7.40 6.30 -1.24
C LYS A 26 -8.33 6.13 -2.41
N SER A 27 -7.86 6.55 -3.59
CA SER A 27 -8.57 6.34 -4.86
C SER A 27 -8.91 4.85 -5.05
N LYS A 28 -10.11 4.57 -5.57
CA LYS A 28 -10.58 3.21 -5.80
C LYS A 28 -9.65 2.48 -6.77
N VAL A 29 -9.12 1.34 -6.32
CA VAL A 29 -8.34 0.45 -7.20
C VAL A 29 -9.31 -0.25 -8.15
N PRO A 30 -9.09 -0.21 -9.48
CA PRO A 30 -9.95 -0.88 -10.43
C PRO A 30 -9.98 -2.38 -10.18
N LYS A 31 -11.09 -3.04 -10.50
CA LYS A 31 -11.30 -4.49 -10.28
C LYS A 31 -11.26 -5.28 -11.60
N GLY A 32 -11.09 -6.60 -11.51
CA GLY A 32 -11.17 -7.51 -12.64
C GLY A 32 -10.08 -7.30 -13.71
N ARG A 33 -10.51 -7.16 -14.97
CA ARG A 33 -9.60 -7.08 -16.14
C ARG A 33 -8.72 -5.84 -16.12
N ALA A 34 -9.25 -4.70 -15.70
CA ALA A 34 -8.48 -3.45 -15.60
C ALA A 34 -7.31 -3.58 -14.61
N LEU A 35 -7.51 -4.28 -13.49
CA LEU A 35 -6.43 -4.57 -12.53
C LEU A 35 -5.37 -5.49 -13.11
N LYS A 36 -5.79 -6.53 -13.86
CA LYS A 36 -4.86 -7.45 -14.52
C LYS A 36 -3.99 -6.72 -15.55
N ARG A 37 -4.58 -5.82 -16.36
CA ARG A 37 -3.83 -4.99 -17.31
C ARG A 37 -2.80 -4.10 -16.60
N LEU A 38 -3.21 -3.39 -15.56
CA LEU A 38 -2.33 -2.53 -14.76
C LEU A 38 -1.19 -3.32 -14.09
N LYS A 39 -1.46 -4.52 -13.56
CA LYS A 39 -0.43 -5.41 -13.01
C LYS A 39 0.56 -5.88 -14.06
N TYR A 40 0.09 -6.28 -15.25
CA TYR A 40 0.94 -6.73 -16.35
C TYR A 40 1.86 -5.61 -16.84
N THR A 41 1.30 -4.44 -17.15
CA THR A 41 2.07 -3.28 -17.60
C THR A 41 3.13 -2.87 -16.56
N ARG A 42 2.79 -2.87 -15.27
CA ARG A 42 3.76 -2.55 -14.19
C ARG A 42 4.84 -3.61 -13.99
N ARG A 43 4.55 -4.89 -14.22
CA ARG A 43 5.47 -6.01 -13.91
C ARG A 43 6.34 -6.45 -15.08
N PHE A 44 5.94 -6.16 -16.31
CA PHE A 44 6.59 -6.72 -17.49
C PHE A 44 6.92 -5.66 -18.56
N VAL A 45 6.03 -4.69 -18.79
CA VAL A 45 6.22 -3.72 -19.89
C VAL A 45 7.06 -2.52 -19.44
N ASN A 46 6.71 -1.90 -18.31
CA ASN A 46 7.36 -0.67 -17.83
C ASN A 46 8.46 -0.98 -16.80
N VAL A 47 9.11 -2.14 -16.87
CA VAL A 47 10.17 -2.51 -15.92
C VAL A 47 11.47 -1.85 -16.34
N THR A 48 11.91 -0.85 -15.58
CA THR A 48 13.29 -0.37 -15.62
C THR A 48 14.14 -1.28 -14.74
N LEU A 49 14.96 -2.14 -15.35
CA LEU A 49 15.97 -2.92 -14.63
C LEU A 49 17.12 -1.99 -14.25
N THR A 50 16.95 -1.22 -13.17
CA THR A 50 18.04 -0.41 -12.60
C THR A 50 19.05 -1.35 -11.92
N GLY A 51 19.95 -1.93 -12.73
CA GLY A 51 21.09 -2.75 -12.31
C GLY A 51 20.73 -4.04 -11.55
N GLY A 52 20.86 -5.20 -12.23
CA GLY A 52 20.78 -6.52 -11.59
C GLY A 52 19.37 -7.13 -11.47
N LYS A 53 19.20 -8.07 -10.52
CA LYS A 53 17.96 -8.85 -10.33
C LYS A 53 16.77 -7.95 -9.98
N ARG A 54 15.57 -8.29 -10.50
CA ARG A 54 14.32 -7.55 -10.20
C ARG A 54 14.09 -7.45 -8.69
N LYS A 55 14.12 -6.24 -8.14
CA LYS A 55 13.67 -5.96 -6.77
C LYS A 55 12.14 -6.03 -6.73
N VAL A 56 11.60 -7.10 -6.17
CA VAL A 56 10.17 -7.18 -5.86
C VAL A 56 9.91 -6.26 -4.67
N ARG A 57 8.89 -5.39 -4.77
CA ARG A 57 8.46 -4.56 -3.64
C ARG A 57 7.92 -5.48 -2.53
N ILE A 58 8.77 -5.80 -1.56
CA ILE A 58 8.39 -6.34 -0.26
C ILE A 58 8.14 -5.09 0.60
N GLU A 59 6.87 -4.73 0.67
CA GLU A 59 6.22 -3.72 1.52
C GLU A 59 7.13 -2.72 2.26
N ASN A 60 7.34 -1.51 1.70
CA ASN A 60 7.42 -0.21 2.39
C ASN A 60 7.85 0.94 1.44
N ALA A 61 7.20 1.07 0.27
CA ALA A 61 7.35 2.28 -0.54
C ALA A 61 6.12 3.16 -0.35
N GLN A 62 6.29 4.28 0.36
CA GLN A 62 5.28 5.33 0.50
C GLN A 62 4.60 5.62 -0.86
N PRO A 63 3.27 5.79 -0.91
CA PRO A 63 2.61 6.16 -2.16
C PRO A 63 3.11 7.55 -2.57
N ARG A 64 3.91 7.64 -3.64
CA ARG A 64 4.17 8.93 -4.30
C ARG A 64 2.83 9.44 -4.84
N HIS A 65 2.27 10.42 -4.14
CA HIS A 65 1.14 11.21 -4.60
C HIS A 65 1.53 11.80 -5.95
N LEU A 66 0.87 11.37 -7.02
CA LEU A 66 1.09 11.91 -8.36
C LEU A 66 0.25 13.19 -8.46
N GLU A 67 0.75 14.30 -7.90
CA GLU A 67 0.38 15.62 -8.40
C GLU A 67 1.05 15.75 -9.77
N MET A 68 0.39 15.27 -10.84
CA MET A 68 0.71 15.76 -12.18
C MET A 68 -0.20 16.97 -12.38
N GLY A 69 0.38 18.12 -12.08
CA GLY A 69 -0.23 19.45 -12.19
C GLY A 69 -0.85 19.68 -13.56
N LYS A 70 -1.92 20.47 -13.51
CA LYS A 70 -2.75 20.92 -14.61
C LYS A 70 -2.06 22.02 -15.44
N ASP A 71 -0.78 21.86 -15.78
CA ASP A 71 0.05 22.94 -16.33
C ASP A 71 0.38 22.81 -17.82
N VAL A 72 -0.55 22.28 -18.64
CA VAL A 72 -0.36 22.22 -20.11
C VAL A 72 -1.55 22.78 -20.90
N LEU A 73 -2.50 23.47 -20.25
CA LEU A 73 -3.66 24.05 -20.96
C LEU A 73 -3.78 25.59 -20.91
N THR A 74 -2.74 26.30 -20.52
CA THR A 74 -2.74 27.78 -20.41
C THR A 74 -1.76 28.52 -21.34
N THR A 75 -1.14 27.84 -22.32
CA THR A 75 -0.20 28.49 -23.27
C THR A 75 -0.77 28.71 -24.68
N VAL A 76 -2.10 28.68 -24.84
CA VAL A 76 -2.75 29.19 -26.06
C VAL A 76 -3.84 30.16 -25.64
N ALA A 77 -3.41 31.38 -25.35
CA ALA A 77 -4.20 32.60 -25.39
C ALA A 77 -3.40 33.62 -26.22
#